data_AF-A0A3B9NS99-F1
#
_entry.id   AF-A0A3B9NS99-F1
#
_cell.length_a   1.000
_cell.length_b   1.000
_cell.length_c   1.000
_cell.angle_alpha   90.00
_cell.angle_beta   90.00
_cell.angle_gamma   90.00
#
_symmetry.space_group_name_H-M   'P 1'
#
loop_
_entity.id
_entity.type
_entity.pdbx_description
1 polymer ?
#
loop_
_entity_poly.entity_id
_entity_poly.type
_entity_poly.pdbx_seq_one_letter_code
_entity_poly.pdbx_strand_id
1 'polypeptide(L)'
;MTEMDVINQATTPGPDRPNVVVLFPDQLRALSLPLYGEQQIQTPNIDRLASEGLVLDNAISNCPVCTPARAMLVTGRYPQTTGHLINTTRTRHSELSIGDAFGHAGYKTAWV
;
A
#
# COMPACT_ATOMS: atom_id res chain seq x y z
N MET A 1 4.36 -26.30 -34.31
CA MET A 1 4.09 -26.56 -32.88
C MET A 1 5.27 -25.95 -32.13
N THR A 2 5.19 -24.66 -31.80
CA THR A 2 6.28 -23.92 -31.14
C THR A 2 5.69 -22.73 -30.37
N GLU A 3 5.79 -22.83 -29.04
CA GLU A 3 6.04 -21.75 -28.07
C GLU A 3 5.26 -20.43 -28.18
N MET A 4 3.94 -20.51 -28.29
CA MET A 4 3.04 -19.46 -27.82
C MET A 4 1.98 -20.15 -26.93
N ASP A 5 1.63 -19.53 -25.80
CA ASP A 5 0.52 -19.90 -24.88
C ASP A 5 0.85 -20.67 -23.59
N VAL A 6 1.92 -20.33 -22.88
CA VAL A 6 1.99 -20.57 -21.42
C VAL A 6 2.22 -19.25 -20.68
N ILE A 7 1.37 -18.26 -20.94
CA ILE A 7 1.19 -17.16 -19.99
C ILE A 7 0.28 -17.72 -18.90
N ASN A 8 0.84 -17.92 -17.71
CA ASN A 8 0.15 -18.29 -16.47
C ASN A 8 -1.26 -17.69 -16.42
N GLN A 9 -2.28 -18.53 -16.56
CA GLN A 9 -3.62 -18.15 -16.15
C GLN A 9 -3.57 -17.96 -14.63
N ALA A 10 -3.48 -16.71 -14.19
CA ALA A 10 -3.68 -16.37 -12.80
C ALA A 10 -5.13 -16.73 -12.44
N THR A 11 -5.33 -17.86 -11.80
CA THR A 11 -6.62 -18.23 -11.20
C THR A 11 -7.06 -17.08 -10.31
N THR A 12 -8.18 -16.44 -10.66
CA THR A 12 -8.81 -15.41 -9.84
C THR A 12 -9.14 -16.06 -8.49
N PRO A 13 -8.60 -15.55 -7.37
CA PRO A 13 -8.90 -16.12 -6.07
C PRO A 13 -10.38 -16.00 -5.74
N GLY A 14 -10.93 -17.00 -5.05
CA GLY A 14 -12.31 -16.98 -4.57
C GLY A 14 -12.57 -15.88 -3.53
N PRO A 15 -13.85 -15.62 -3.20
CA PRO A 15 -14.24 -14.55 -2.28
C PRO A 15 -13.60 -14.67 -0.88
N ASP A 16 -13.29 -15.89 -0.45
CA ASP A 16 -12.66 -16.15 0.86
C ASP A 16 -11.16 -15.83 0.89
N ARG A 17 -10.56 -15.48 -0.25
CA ARG A 17 -9.12 -15.26 -0.36
C ARG A 17 -8.76 -14.22 -1.43
N PRO A 18 -9.26 -12.98 -1.36
CA PRO A 18 -9.15 -12.01 -2.44
C PRO A 18 -7.69 -11.60 -2.73
N ASN A 19 -7.42 -11.15 -3.95
CA ASN A 19 -6.18 -10.42 -4.23
C ASN A 19 -6.19 -9.09 -3.48
N VAL A 20 -5.08 -8.74 -2.84
CA VAL A 20 -4.91 -7.48 -2.11
C VAL A 20 -3.87 -6.63 -2.82
N VAL A 21 -4.24 -5.40 -3.20
CA VAL A 21 -3.36 -4.43 -3.83
C VAL A 21 -3.28 -3.19 -2.95
N VAL A 22 -2.07 -2.84 -2.52
CA VAL A 22 -1.80 -1.64 -1.74
C VAL A 22 -1.23 -0.57 -2.67
N LEU A 23 -2.03 0.46 -2.96
CA LEU A 23 -1.61 1.64 -3.72
C LEU A 23 -1.06 2.68 -2.75
N PHE A 24 0.23 3.00 -2.85
CA PHE A 24 0.89 3.91 -1.91
C PHE A 24 1.66 5.03 -2.63
N PRO A 25 1.00 6.15 -2.96
CA PRO A 25 1.66 7.29 -3.61
C PRO A 25 2.59 8.01 -2.64
N ASP A 26 3.75 8.49 -3.13
CA ASP A 26 4.67 9.30 -2.32
C ASP A 26 4.26 10.77 -2.33
N GLN A 27 4.31 11.41 -1.16
CA GLN A 27 3.97 12.83 -0.94
C GLN A 27 2.60 13.29 -1.48
N LEU A 28 1.61 12.39 -1.56
CA LEU A 28 0.25 12.79 -1.92
C LEU A 28 -0.42 13.59 -0.80
N ARG A 29 -0.75 14.85 -1.08
CA ARG A 29 -1.51 15.71 -0.18
C ARG A 29 -3.00 15.47 -0.36
N ALA A 30 -3.73 15.21 0.74
CA ALA A 30 -5.18 15.02 0.71
C ALA A 30 -5.91 16.20 0.03
N LEU A 31 -5.58 17.43 0.43
CA LEU A 31 -6.17 18.65 -0.15
C LEU A 31 -5.84 18.91 -1.63
N SER A 32 -5.06 18.03 -2.28
CA SER A 32 -4.83 18.07 -3.72
C SER A 32 -5.77 17.15 -4.51
N LEU A 33 -6.76 16.54 -3.84
CA LEU A 33 -7.75 15.68 -4.48
C LEU A 33 -9.13 16.38 -4.52
N PRO A 34 -9.89 16.25 -5.62
CA PRO A 34 -11.28 16.70 -5.73
C PRO A 34 -12.19 16.21 -4.61
N LEU A 35 -11.95 15.00 -4.12
CA LEU A 35 -12.63 14.43 -2.94
C LEU A 35 -12.61 15.37 -1.73
N TYR A 36 -11.58 16.21 -1.61
CA TYR A 36 -11.41 17.17 -0.51
C TYR A 36 -11.53 18.64 -0.96
N GLY A 37 -12.21 18.90 -2.09
CA GLY A 37 -12.56 20.25 -2.55
C GLY A 37 -11.57 20.91 -3.53
N GLU A 38 -10.56 20.18 -4.01
CA GLU A 38 -9.70 20.66 -5.10
C GLU A 38 -10.50 20.79 -6.41
N GLN A 39 -10.28 21.85 -7.18
CA GLN A 39 -11.09 22.16 -8.37
C GLN A 39 -10.29 22.14 -9.68
N GLN A 40 -8.96 22.20 -9.62
CA GLN A 40 -8.10 22.30 -10.80
C GLN A 40 -7.57 20.94 -11.28
N ILE A 41 -7.47 19.97 -10.38
CA ILE A 41 -6.91 18.64 -10.65
C ILE A 41 -8.06 17.66 -10.86
N GLN A 42 -7.97 16.82 -11.90
CA GLN A 42 -8.95 15.75 -12.14
C GLN A 42 -8.35 14.39 -11.75
N THR A 43 -9.04 13.63 -10.91
CA THR A 43 -8.59 12.29 -10.48
C THR A 43 -9.68 11.23 -10.65
N PRO A 44 -10.24 11.03 -11.86
CA PRO A 44 -11.45 10.22 -12.06
C PRO A 44 -11.33 8.78 -11.55
N ASN A 45 -10.12 8.19 -11.59
CA ASN A 45 -9.88 6.83 -11.07
C ASN A 45 -9.84 6.77 -9.54
N ILE A 46 -9.31 7.79 -8.87
CA ILE A 46 -9.30 7.88 -7.40
C ILE A 46 -10.71 8.19 -6.92
N ASP A 47 -11.41 9.10 -7.60
CA ASP A 47 -12.79 9.49 -7.27
C ASP A 47 -13.74 8.29 -7.41
N ARG A 48 -13.56 7.49 -8.47
CA ARG A 48 -14.30 6.23 -8.64
C ARG A 48 -13.99 5.24 -7.51
N LEU A 49 -12.72 5.03 -7.17
CA LEU A 49 -12.33 4.14 -6.07
C LEU A 49 -12.93 4.60 -4.73
N ALA A 50 -12.96 5.90 -4.47
CA ALA A 50 -13.59 6.48 -3.29
C ALA A 50 -15.11 6.23 -3.26
N SER A 51 -15.79 6.34 -4.41
CA SER A 51 -17.25 6.12 -4.52
C SER A 51 -17.68 4.66 -4.36
N GLU A 52 -16.79 3.73 -4.70
CA GLU A 52 -17.04 2.28 -4.63
C GLU A 52 -16.57 1.67 -3.29
N GLY A 53 -15.94 2.47 -2.42
CA GLY A 53 -15.24 1.99 -1.23
C GLY A 53 -15.56 2.77 0.05
N LEU A 54 -14.68 2.61 1.05
CA LEU A 54 -14.72 3.37 2.30
C LEU A 54 -13.62 4.44 2.28
N VAL A 55 -14.02 5.70 2.51
CA VAL A 55 -13.09 6.82 2.67
C VAL A 55 -12.83 7.05 4.16
N LEU A 56 -11.55 7.21 4.52
CA LEU A 56 -11.13 7.59 5.86
C LEU A 56 -10.68 9.05 5.84
N ASP A 57 -11.58 9.98 6.17
CA ASP A 57 -11.31 11.43 6.12
C ASP A 57 -10.16 11.87 7.05
N ASN A 58 -9.86 11.06 8.08
CA ASN A 58 -8.82 11.34 9.07
C ASN A 58 -7.74 10.25 9.11
N ALA A 59 -7.26 9.80 7.95
CA ALA A 59 -6.10 8.93 7.84
C ALA A 59 -4.78 9.74 7.95
N ILE A 60 -4.25 9.88 9.17
CA ILE A 60 -3.12 10.76 9.47
C ILE A 60 -1.82 9.94 9.65
N SER A 61 -0.75 10.34 8.95
CA SER A 61 0.58 9.79 9.23
C SER A 61 1.11 10.29 10.56
N ASN A 62 1.60 9.39 11.42
CA ASN A 62 2.23 9.76 12.69
C ASN A 62 3.64 10.39 12.51
N CYS A 63 4.23 10.28 11.31
CA CYS A 63 5.57 10.73 10.99
C CYS A 63 5.61 11.26 9.56
N PRO A 64 5.79 12.58 9.35
CA PRO A 64 5.79 13.19 8.03
C PRO A 64 7.16 13.05 7.33
N VAL A 65 7.73 11.84 7.33
CA VAL A 65 9.04 11.53 6.73
C VAL A 65 8.95 10.20 5.98
N CYS A 66 9.54 10.13 4.77
CA CYS A 66 9.37 9.02 3.82
C CYS A 66 9.71 7.63 4.39
N THR A 67 10.95 7.40 4.85
CA THR A 67 11.36 6.08 5.35
C THR A 67 10.55 5.65 6.58
N PRO A 68 10.37 6.50 7.62
CA PRO A 68 9.51 6.17 8.76
C PRO A 68 8.07 5.82 8.38
N ALA A 69 7.43 6.62 7.51
CA ALA A 69 6.05 6.37 7.08
C ALA A 69 5.92 5.03 6.31
N ARG A 70 6.89 4.74 5.42
CA ARG A 70 6.95 3.46 4.70
C ARG A 70 7.20 2.29 5.66
N ALA A 71 8.10 2.44 6.62
CA ALA A 71 8.39 1.41 7.61
C ALA A 71 7.15 1.08 8.45
N MET A 72 6.35 2.08 8.85
CA MET A 72 5.09 1.85 9.55
C MET A 72 4.06 1.14 8.69
N LEU A 73 3.90 1.54 7.42
CA LEU A 73 2.98 0.85 6.51
C LEU A 73 3.35 -0.62 6.38
N VAL A 74 4.65 -0.90 6.21
CA VAL A 74 5.16 -2.25 6.00
C VAL A 74 5.11 -3.09 7.27
N THR A 75 5.40 -2.52 8.45
CA THR A 75 5.51 -3.30 9.70
C THR A 75 4.28 -3.23 10.60
N GLY A 76 3.37 -2.27 10.37
CA GLY A 76 2.28 -1.95 11.28
C GLY A 76 2.72 -1.34 12.62
N ARG A 77 3.97 -0.88 12.73
CA ARG A 77 4.59 -0.46 14.00
C ARG A 77 5.05 0.98 13.96
N TYR A 78 4.98 1.64 15.11
CA TYR A 78 5.42 3.03 15.27
C TYR A 78 6.94 3.18 15.04
N PRO A 79 7.39 4.35 14.54
CA PRO A 79 8.81 4.68 14.37
C PRO A 79 9.66 4.47 15.63
N GLN A 80 9.11 4.81 16.79
CA GLN A 80 9.79 4.66 18.09
C GLN A 80 10.03 3.19 18.44
N THR A 81 9.18 2.29 17.94
CA THR A 81 9.27 0.86 18.17
C THR A 81 10.28 0.21 17.22
N THR A 82 10.26 0.60 15.95
CA THR A 82 11.12 0.02 14.91
C THR A 82 12.50 0.68 14.84
N GLY A 83 12.66 1.87 15.41
CA GLY A 83 13.88 2.68 15.34
C GLY A 83 13.99 3.56 14.07
N HIS A 84 12.98 3.57 13.19
CA HIS A 84 12.97 4.39 11.97
C HIS A 84 12.61 5.82 12.25
N LEU A 85 13.55 6.61 12.77
CA LEU A 85 13.28 8.01 13.07
C LEU A 85 13.64 8.95 11.91
N ILE A 86 14.50 8.50 10.99
CA ILE A 86 15.03 9.31 9.88
C ILE A 86 15.20 8.49 8.59
N ASN A 87 15.39 9.17 7.47
CA ASN A 87 15.46 8.53 6.15
C ASN A 87 16.65 7.58 5.94
N THR A 88 17.74 7.79 6.68
CA THR A 88 19.00 7.04 6.54
C THR A 88 19.08 5.79 7.43
N THR A 89 18.05 5.52 8.23
CA THR A 89 17.99 4.34 9.10
C THR A 89 17.32 3.18 8.37
N ARG A 90 17.93 1.99 8.42
CA ARG A 90 17.39 0.77 7.83
C ARG A 90 16.49 0.00 8.81
N THR A 91 15.53 -0.74 8.23
CA THR A 91 14.71 -1.67 8.98
C THR A 91 15.54 -2.81 9.50
N ARG A 92 15.37 -3.10 10.80
CA ARG A 92 15.91 -4.33 11.37
C ARG A 92 15.31 -5.50 10.62
N HIS A 93 16.16 -6.42 10.18
CA HIS A 93 15.74 -7.64 9.48
C HIS A 93 14.85 -8.56 10.31
N SER A 94 14.74 -8.30 11.63
CA SER A 94 13.86 -9.02 12.54
C SER A 94 12.41 -8.52 12.57
N GLU A 95 12.11 -7.36 11.96
CA GLU A 95 10.73 -6.86 11.91
C GLU A 95 9.92 -7.67 10.87
N LEU A 96 8.74 -8.14 11.26
CA LEU A 96 7.80 -8.77 10.34
C LEU A 96 7.16 -7.69 9.45
N SER A 97 7.20 -7.92 8.15
CA SER A 97 6.50 -7.09 7.17
C SER A 97 5.08 -7.61 6.91
N ILE A 98 4.24 -6.75 6.32
CA ILE A 98 2.95 -7.13 5.75
C ILE A 98 3.14 -8.22 4.68
N GLY A 99 4.24 -8.19 3.93
CA GLY A 99 4.62 -9.24 2.99
C GLY A 99 4.81 -10.59 3.69
N ASP A 100 5.54 -10.61 4.80
CA ASP A 100 5.73 -11.84 5.59
C ASP A 100 4.40 -12.33 6.16
N ALA A 101 3.56 -11.43 6.69
CA ALA A 101 2.25 -11.79 7.23
C ALA A 101 1.35 -12.44 6.16
N PHE A 102 1.26 -11.86 4.96
CA PHE A 102 0.52 -12.43 3.83
C PHE A 102 1.17 -13.72 3.32
N GLY A 103 2.50 -13.79 3.27
CA GLY A 103 3.26 -14.98 2.88
C GLY A 103 3.00 -16.17 3.80
N HIS A 104 3.00 -15.97 5.12
CA HIS A 104 2.63 -17.00 6.09
C HIS A 104 1.16 -17.45 5.95
N ALA A 105 0.27 -16.58 5.47
CA ALA A 105 -1.11 -16.92 5.11
C ALA A 105 -1.24 -17.57 3.71
N GLY A 106 -0.11 -17.86 3.05
CA GLY A 106 -0.06 -18.58 1.77
C GLY A 106 -0.21 -17.69 0.53
N TYR A 107 -0.22 -16.37 0.66
CA TYR A 107 -0.27 -15.45 -0.48
C TYR A 107 1.10 -15.34 -1.16
N LYS A 108 1.07 -15.10 -2.48
CA LYS A 108 2.26 -14.65 -3.22
C LYS A 108 2.33 -13.13 -3.09
N THR A 109 3.46 -12.62 -2.62
CA THR A 109 3.65 -11.19 -2.34
C THR A 109 4.68 -10.58 -3.26
N ALA A 110 4.44 -9.34 -3.69
CA ALA A 110 5.36 -8.56 -4.50
C ALA A 110 5.34 -7.09 -4.08
N TRP A 111 6.48 -6.41 -4.27
CA TRP A 111 6.63 -4.97 -4.14
C TRP A 111 7.14 -4.44 -5.48
N VAL A 112 6.49 -3.40 -6.01
CA VAL A 112 6.81 -2.77 -7.31
C VAL A 112 7.24 -1.34 -7.08
#